data_AF-A0A177NEY3-F1
#
_entry.id   AF-A0A177NEY3-F1
#
_cell.length_a   1.000
_cell.length_b   1.000
_cell.length_c   1.000
_cell.angle_alpha   90.00
_cell.angle_beta   90.00
_cell.angle_gamma   90.00
#
_symmetry.space_group_name_H-M   'P 1'
#
loop_
_entity.id
_entity.type
_entity.pdbx_description
1 polymer ?
#
loop_
_entity_poly.entity_id
_entity_poly.type
_entity_poly.pdbx_seq_one_letter_code
_entity_poly.pdbx_strand_id
1 'polypeptide(L)'
;MAYADEAIQLYRLIIAEQQHFPELGELIYRSGPEPLLRQMASYLAELSGRGILHVADLETSSRLFLDMLKGDQHFRCLLGLQTGLGETAKQRLISTVVAFFLKGHGYEA
;
A
#
# COMPACT_ATOMS: atom_id res chain seq x y z
N MET A 1 -3.04 -9.19 2.99
CA MET A 1 -3.58 -8.41 4.11
C MET A 1 -4.61 -7.36 3.68
N ALA A 2 -4.31 -6.37 2.83
CA ALA A 2 -5.25 -5.25 2.55
C ALA A 2 -6.60 -5.63 1.90
N TYR A 3 -6.71 -6.83 1.31
CA TYR A 3 -7.93 -7.35 0.69
C TYR A 3 -8.50 -8.58 1.41
N ALA A 4 -7.99 -8.90 2.61
CA ALA A 4 -8.62 -9.91 3.46
C ALA A 4 -9.91 -9.32 4.03
N ASP A 5 -10.95 -10.14 4.18
CA ASP A 5 -12.26 -9.67 4.65
C ASP A 5 -12.13 -9.04 6.05
N GLU A 6 -11.43 -9.71 6.97
CA GLU A 6 -11.22 -9.23 8.34
C GLU A 6 -10.51 -7.87 8.37
N ALA A 7 -9.55 -7.65 7.46
CA ALA A 7 -8.83 -6.39 7.37
C ALA A 7 -9.72 -5.26 6.83
N ILE A 8 -10.60 -5.56 5.87
CA ILE A 8 -11.57 -4.59 5.32
C ILE A 8 -12.60 -4.22 6.40
N GLN A 9 -13.15 -5.20 7.13
CA GLN A 9 -14.10 -4.95 8.20
C GLN A 9 -13.48 -4.11 9.32
N LEU A 10 -12.25 -4.43 9.73
CA LEU A 10 -11.53 -3.65 10.73
C LEU A 10 -11.31 -2.20 10.26
N TYR A 11 -10.92 -2.00 8.99
CA TYR A 11 -10.74 -0.66 8.43
C TYR A 11 -12.04 0.16 8.48
N ARG A 12 -13.17 -0.44 8.11
CA ARG A 12 -14.48 0.22 8.16
C ARG A 12 -14.87 0.59 9.58
N LEU A 13 -14.69 -0.34 10.52
CA LEU A 13 -14.98 -0.10 11.94
C LEU A 13 -14.18 1.09 12.47
N ILE A 14 -12.88 1.12 12.22
CA ILE A 14 -12.02 2.22 12.68
C ILE A 14 -12.46 3.55 12.06
N ILE A 15 -12.77 3.59 10.76
CA ILE A 15 -13.24 4.81 10.10
C ILE A 15 -14.59 5.27 10.68
N ALA A 16 -15.49 4.35 11.01
CA ALA A 16 -16.79 4.68 11.62
C ALA A 16 -16.64 5.22 13.05
N GLU A 17 -15.71 4.65 13.82
CA GLU A 17 -15.56 4.94 15.24
C GLU A 17 -14.53 6.03 15.57
N GLN A 18 -13.70 6.46 14.60
CA GLN A 18 -12.61 7.40 14.85
C GLN A 18 -13.04 8.71 15.53
N GLN A 19 -14.26 9.19 15.30
CA GLN A 19 -14.73 10.43 15.92
C GLN A 19 -14.93 10.29 17.43
N HIS A 20 -15.26 9.08 17.88
CA HIS A 20 -15.46 8.75 19.29
C HIS A 20 -14.18 8.21 19.93
N PHE A 21 -13.34 7.52 19.16
CA PHE A 21 -12.08 6.91 19.60
C PHE A 21 -10.92 7.26 18.64
N PRO A 22 -10.41 8.50 18.64
CA PRO A 22 -9.37 8.95 17.70
C PRO A 22 -8.08 8.12 17.75
N GLU A 23 -7.76 7.54 18.90
CA GLU A 23 -6.61 6.68 19.12
C GLU A 23 -6.59 5.42 18.24
N LEU A 24 -7.76 4.96 17.77
CA LEU A 24 -7.86 3.80 16.88
C LEU A 24 -7.19 4.07 15.53
N GLY A 25 -7.33 5.29 15.00
CA GLY A 25 -6.71 5.71 13.75
C GLY A 25 -5.18 5.73 13.86
N GLU A 26 -4.66 6.25 14.98
CA GLU A 26 -3.22 6.27 15.24
C GLU A 26 -2.68 4.85 15.43
N LEU A 27 -3.36 4.01 16.20
CA LEU A 27 -2.96 2.63 16.46
C LEU A 27 -2.90 1.82 15.16
N ILE A 28 -3.92 1.91 14.31
CA ILE A 28 -3.93 1.14 13.05
C ILE A 28 -2.87 1.65 12.08
N TYR A 29 -2.60 2.97 12.06
CA TYR A 29 -1.58 3.53 11.20
C TYR A 29 -0.19 3.04 11.61
N ARG A 30 0.12 3.12 12.91
CA ARG A 30 1.40 2.68 13.49
C ARG A 30 1.63 1.18 13.41
N SER A 31 0.58 0.37 13.52
CA SER A 31 0.70 -1.10 13.47
C SER A 31 0.58 -1.68 12.05
N GLY A 32 0.02 -0.93 11.11
CA GLY A 32 -0.21 -1.39 9.73
C GLY A 32 0.69 -0.69 8.71
N PRO A 33 0.25 0.42 8.08
CA PRO A 33 0.99 1.08 7.01
C PRO A 33 2.40 1.58 7.39
N GLU A 34 2.58 2.15 8.57
CA GLU A 34 3.84 2.83 8.93
C GLU A 34 5.08 1.91 8.88
N PRO A 35 5.12 0.75 9.56
CA PRO A 35 6.28 -0.14 9.51
C PRO A 35 6.54 -0.65 8.08
N LEU A 36 5.49 -0.89 7.30
CA LEU A 36 5.62 -1.30 5.90
C LEU A 36 6.23 -0.19 5.03
N LEU A 37 5.80 1.07 5.22
CA LEU A 37 6.38 2.23 4.52
C LEU A 37 7.85 2.42 4.88
N ARG A 38 8.22 2.29 6.16
CA ARG A 38 9.62 2.36 6.59
C ARG A 38 10.47 1.27 5.98
N GLN A 39 9.96 0.03 5.94
CA GLN A 39 10.65 -1.09 5.32
C GLN A 39 10.84 -0.86 3.81
N MET A 40 9.81 -0.38 3.11
CA MET A 40 9.89 -0.07 1.69
C MET A 40 10.91 1.04 1.41
N ALA A 41 10.90 2.12 2.19
CA ALA A 41 11.85 3.22 2.03
C ALA A 41 13.29 2.76 2.24
N SER A 42 13.54 1.92 3.26
CA SER A 42 14.86 1.31 3.49
C SER A 42 15.32 0.45 2.32
N TYR A 43 14.41 -0.33 1.72
CA TYR A 43 14.74 -1.17 0.58
C TYR A 43 15.06 -0.34 -0.68
N LEU A 44 14.27 0.70 -0.95
CA LEU A 44 14.55 1.64 -2.04
C LEU A 44 15.87 2.37 -1.85
N ALA A 45 16.22 2.72 -0.60
CA ALA A 45 17.50 3.35 -0.28
C ALA A 45 18.67 2.44 -0.61
N GLU A 46 18.58 1.15 -0.30
CA GLU A 46 19.60 0.15 -0.65
C GLU A 46 19.78 0.06 -2.18
N LEU A 47 18.68 -0.06 -2.93
CA LEU A 47 18.72 -0.15 -4.39
C LEU A 47 19.29 1.13 -5.02
N SER A 48 18.94 2.30 -4.48
CA SER A 48 19.48 3.58 -4.95
C SER A 48 20.96 3.73 -4.62
N GLY A 49 21.40 3.30 -3.43
CA GLY A 49 22.82 3.28 -3.05
C GLY A 49 23.67 2.35 -3.91
N ARG A 50 23.04 1.30 -4.46
CA ARG A 50 23.67 0.37 -5.42
C ARG A 50 23.59 0.83 -6.87
N GLY A 51 22.94 1.96 -7.15
CA GLY A 51 22.73 2.49 -8.51
C GLY A 51 21.75 1.67 -9.36
N ILE A 52 20.93 0.80 -8.75
CA ILE A 52 19.96 -0.06 -9.47
C ILE A 52 18.69 0.72 -9.82
N LEU A 53 18.26 1.62 -8.93
CA LEU A 53 17.10 2.50 -9.14
C LEU A 53 17.48 3.94 -8.85
N HIS A 54 16.83 4.88 -9.53
CA HIS A 54 16.93 6.30 -9.20
C HIS A 54 15.67 6.78 -8.50
N VAL A 55 15.73 6.91 -7.17
CA VAL A 55 14.59 7.31 -6.34
C VAL A 55 14.90 8.63 -5.65
N ALA A 56 14.27 9.72 -6.11
CA ALA A 56 14.53 11.07 -5.60
C ALA A 56 13.98 11.30 -4.18
N ASP A 57 12.79 10.75 -3.89
CA ASP A 57 12.14 10.82 -2.58
C ASP A 57 11.66 9.43 -2.16
N LEU A 58 12.45 8.79 -1.30
CA LEU A 58 12.23 7.41 -0.84
C LEU A 58 10.91 7.25 -0.09
N GLU A 59 10.52 8.24 0.71
CA GLU A 59 9.30 8.18 1.50
C GLU A 59 8.07 8.34 0.62
N THR A 60 8.07 9.34 -0.27
CA THR A 60 6.97 9.58 -1.19
C THR A 60 6.81 8.42 -2.15
N SER A 61 7.90 7.88 -2.70
CA SER A 61 7.86 6.68 -3.54
C SER A 61 7.28 5.46 -2.81
N SER A 62 7.62 5.27 -1.54
CA SER A 62 7.07 4.18 -0.73
C SER A 62 5.56 4.32 -0.54
N ARG A 63 5.07 5.54 -0.29
CA ARG A 63 3.63 5.85 -0.20
C ARG A 63 2.92 5.59 -1.52
N LEU A 64 3.46 6.12 -2.62
CA LEU A 64 2.91 5.91 -3.97
C LEU A 64 2.81 4.42 -4.31
N PHE A 65 3.81 3.61 -3.95
CA PHE A 65 3.77 2.17 -4.18
C PHE A 65 2.59 1.50 -3.45
N LEU A 66 2.37 1.80 -2.17
CA LEU A 66 1.25 1.26 -1.41
C LEU A 66 -0.10 1.76 -1.94
N ASP A 67 -0.19 3.04 -2.30
CA ASP A 67 -1.42 3.62 -2.83
C ASP A 67 -1.82 2.97 -4.16
N MET A 68 -0.84 2.65 -5.03
CA MET A 68 -1.07 1.90 -6.27
C MET A 68 -1.59 0.47 -6.02
N LEU A 69 -1.16 -0.19 -4.93
CA LEU A 69 -1.64 -1.52 -4.55
C LEU A 69 -3.07 -1.50 -3.97
N LYS A 70 -3.49 -0.37 -3.39
CA LYS A 70 -4.84 -0.22 -2.81
C LYS A 70 -5.81 0.31 -3.87
N GLY A 71 -5.56 1.52 -4.36
CA GLY A 71 -6.30 2.16 -5.45
C GLY A 71 -7.83 2.04 -5.39
N ASP A 72 -8.45 2.07 -6.57
CA ASP A 72 -9.90 1.92 -6.75
C ASP A 72 -10.45 0.60 -6.18
N GLN A 73 -9.72 -0.50 -6.35
CA GLN A 73 -10.18 -1.83 -5.93
C GLN A 73 -10.36 -1.94 -4.41
N HIS A 74 -9.40 -1.44 -3.63
CA HIS A 74 -9.53 -1.40 -2.18
C HIS A 74 -10.64 -0.44 -1.74
N PHE A 75 -10.79 0.70 -2.41
CA PHE A 75 -11.88 1.64 -2.11
C PHE A 75 -13.26 1.02 -2.35
N ARG A 76 -13.47 0.32 -3.46
CA ARG A 76 -14.69 -0.47 -3.72
C ARG A 76 -14.94 -1.52 -2.64
N CYS A 77 -13.86 -2.16 -2.18
CA CYS A 77 -13.95 -3.08 -1.05
C CYS A 77 -14.46 -2.35 0.19
N LEU A 78 -13.88 -1.21 0.58
CA LEU A 78 -14.35 -0.43 1.73
C LEU A 78 -15.82 0.01 1.61
N LEU A 79 -16.28 0.35 0.41
CA LEU A 79 -17.68 0.74 0.15
C LEU A 79 -18.67 -0.44 0.12
N GLY A 80 -18.20 -1.69 0.21
CA GLY A 80 -19.06 -2.88 0.14
C GLY A 80 -19.51 -3.23 -1.28
N LEU A 81 -18.93 -2.59 -2.30
CA LEU A 81 -19.18 -2.88 -3.71
C LEU A 81 -18.41 -4.12 -4.19
N GLN A 82 -17.46 -4.59 -3.38
CA GLN A 82 -16.57 -5.70 -3.66
C GLN A 82 -16.19 -6.38 -2.33
N THR A 83 -16.11 -7.70 -2.32
CA THR A 83 -15.81 -8.49 -1.10
C THR A 83 -14.31 -8.70 -0.86
N GLY A 84 -13.48 -8.31 -1.81
CA GLY A 84 -12.03 -8.50 -1.78
C GLY A 84 -11.48 -8.65 -3.19
N LEU A 85 -10.25 -9.14 -3.30
CA LEU A 85 -9.59 -9.37 -4.59
C LEU A 85 -9.19 -10.85 -4.70
N GLY A 86 -9.63 -11.54 -5.75
CA GLY A 86 -9.23 -12.93 -5.99
C GLY A 86 -7.73 -13.05 -6.33
N GLU A 87 -7.14 -14.22 -6.15
CA GLU A 87 -5.68 -14.41 -6.31
C GLU A 87 -5.16 -14.03 -7.69
N THR A 88 -5.85 -14.42 -8.76
CA THR A 88 -5.47 -14.02 -10.13
C THR A 88 -5.48 -12.50 -10.33
N ALA A 89 -6.45 -11.80 -9.72
CA ALA A 89 -6.55 -10.35 -9.81
C ALA A 89 -5.49 -9.66 -8.94
N LYS A 90 -5.19 -10.20 -7.74
CA LYS A 90 -4.06 -9.75 -6.90
C LYS A 90 -2.74 -9.87 -7.65
N GLN A 91 -2.47 -11.02 -8.25
CA GLN A 91 -1.22 -11.24 -8.98
C GLN A 91 -1.08 -10.28 -10.15
N ARG A 92 -2.17 -10.05 -10.91
CA ARG A 92 -2.18 -9.07 -11.99
C ARG A 92 -1.90 -7.65 -11.49
N LEU A 93 -2.56 -7.25 -10.40
CA LEU A 93 -2.35 -5.93 -9.80
C LEU A 93 -0.89 -5.76 -9.36
N ILE A 94 -0.33 -6.73 -8.63
CA ILE A 94 1.05 -6.71 -8.16
C ILE A 94 2.02 -6.58 -9.35
N SER A 95 1.88 -7.43 -10.37
CA SER A 95 2.75 -7.37 -11.55
C SER A 95 2.69 -6.01 -12.27
N THR A 96 1.49 -5.46 -12.44
CA THR A 96 1.31 -4.14 -13.08
C THR A 96 1.93 -3.02 -12.25
N VAL A 97 1.68 -3.00 -10.93
CA VAL A 97 2.20 -1.96 -10.03
C VAL A 97 3.72 -2.02 -9.97
N VAL A 98 4.30 -3.21 -9.84
CA VAL A 98 5.76 -3.38 -9.84
C VAL A 98 6.37 -2.89 -11.16
N ALA A 99 5.81 -3.28 -12.30
CA ALA A 99 6.31 -2.84 -13.60
C ALA A 99 6.23 -1.32 -13.77
N PHE A 100 5.10 -0.71 -13.39
CA PHE A 100 4.93 0.75 -13.47
C PHE A 100 5.87 1.49 -12.52
N PHE A 101 5.98 1.02 -11.28
CA PHE A 101 6.84 1.62 -10.27
C PHE A 101 8.32 1.58 -10.66
N LEU A 102 8.82 0.44 -11.13
CA LEU A 102 10.20 0.30 -11.58
C LEU A 102 10.49 1.20 -12.78
N LYS A 103 9.59 1.22 -13.78
CA LYS A 103 9.72 2.10 -14.94
C LYS A 103 9.71 3.58 -14.55
N GLY A 104 8.87 3.97 -13.59
CA GLY A 104 8.81 5.33 -13.05
C GLY A 104 10.11 5.78 -12.35
N HIS A 105 10.94 4.82 -11.92
CA HIS A 105 12.24 5.04 -11.28
C HIS A 105 13.44 4.77 -12.19
N GLY A 106 13.21 4.78 -13.51
CA GLY A 106 14.28 4.68 -14.51
C GLY A 106 14.86 3.28 -14.68
N TYR A 107 14.18 2.23 -14.19
CA TYR A 107 14.56 0.86 -14.48
C TYR A 107 14.21 0.54 -15.95
N GLU A 108 15.23 0.40 -16.79
CA GLU A 108 15.09 -0.15 -18.14
C GLU A 108 15.30 -1.67 -18.07
N ALA A 109 14.26 -2.43 -18.42
CA ALA A 109 14.28 -3.90 -18.44
C ALA A 109 14.90 -4.45 -19.72
#